data_AF-A0A7W1KWI7-F1
#
_entry.id   AF-A0A7W1KWI7-F1
#
_cell.length_a   1.000
_cell.length_b   1.000
_cell.length_c   1.000
_cell.angle_alpha   90.00
_cell.angle_beta   90.00
_cell.angle_gamma   90.00
#
_symmetry.space_group_name_H-M   'P 1'
#
loop_
_entity.id
_entity.type
_entity.pdbx_description
1 polymer ?
#
loop_
_entity_poly.entity_id
_entity_poly.type
_entity_poly.pdbx_seq_one_letter_code
_entity_poly.pdbx_strand_id
1 'polypeptide(L)'
;MKKIEDALTEYINVLAEGTSYANDRHVYEGHLANAAIMFAIVHGGEPLSRLKEKIAEERHNYGWGYLQGSAGEAVEAAFHKFATLIESL
;
A
#
# COMPACT_ATOMS: atom_id res chain seq x y z
N MET A 1 13.62 -0.19 -10.73
CA MET A 1 12.98 1.10 -10.44
C MET A 1 11.66 1.26 -11.16
N LYS A 2 11.60 1.42 -12.50
CA LYS A 2 10.32 1.62 -13.21
C LYS A 2 9.19 0.65 -12.83
N LYS A 3 9.47 -0.67 -12.76
CA LYS A 3 8.47 -1.66 -12.33
C LYS A 3 7.95 -1.47 -10.90
N ILE A 4 8.80 -0.99 -9.99
CA ILE A 4 8.44 -0.70 -8.59
C ILE A 4 7.54 0.53 -8.55
N GLU A 5 7.92 1.58 -9.28
CA GLU A 5 7.15 2.82 -9.40
C GLU A 5 5.78 2.57 -10.02
N ASP A 6 5.70 1.79 -11.09
CA ASP A 6 4.45 1.42 -11.76
C ASP A 6 3.52 0.66 -10.80
N ALA A 7 4.04 -0.34 -10.07
CA ALA A 7 3.26 -1.13 -9.12
C ALA A 7 2.81 -0.32 -7.90
N LEU A 8 3.66 0.58 -7.39
CA LEU A 8 3.29 1.49 -6.30
C LEU A 8 2.24 2.50 -6.75
N THR A 9 2.37 3.01 -7.98
CA THR A 9 1.38 3.93 -8.58
C THR A 9 0.02 3.25 -8.72
N GLU A 10 -0.01 1.99 -9.15
CA GLU A 10 -1.25 1.19 -9.19
C GLU A 10 -1.89 1.08 -7.80
N TYR A 11 -1.11 0.75 -6.77
CA TYR A 11 -1.59 0.69 -5.40
C TYR A 11 -2.18 2.04 -4.92
N ILE A 12 -1.46 3.14 -5.15
CA ILE A 12 -1.90 4.49 -4.78
C ILE A 12 -3.18 4.88 -5.53
N ASN A 13 -3.30 4.54 -6.81
CA ASN A 13 -4.49 4.86 -7.60
C ASN A 13 -5.73 4.13 -7.05
N VAL A 14 -5.60 2.86 -6.67
CA VAL A 14 -6.70 2.10 -6.05
C VAL A 14 -7.05 2.69 -4.67
N LEU A 15 -6.04 3.11 -3.90
CA LEU A 15 -6.23 3.86 -2.66
C LEU A 15 -6.78 5.29 -2.87
N ALA A 16 -6.78 5.85 -4.08
CA ALA A 16 -7.32 7.18 -4.31
C ALA A 16 -8.84 7.16 -4.56
N GLU A 17 -9.41 6.00 -4.88
CA GLU A 17 -10.84 5.84 -5.16
C GLU A 17 -11.72 6.01 -3.91
N GLY A 18 -11.13 5.87 -2.72
CA GLY A 18 -11.80 6.02 -1.44
C GLY A 18 -12.58 4.78 -0.99
N THR A 19 -13.29 4.93 0.13
CA THR A 19 -14.27 3.97 0.63
C THR A 19 -15.62 4.66 0.86
N SER A 20 -16.71 3.98 0.53
CA SER A 20 -18.07 4.44 0.85
C SER A 20 -18.47 4.15 2.29
N TYR A 21 -17.72 3.30 3.00
CA TYR A 21 -18.02 2.90 4.38
C TYR A 21 -17.39 3.89 5.36
N ALA A 22 -18.23 4.63 6.10
CA ALA A 22 -17.74 5.64 7.04
C ALA A 22 -16.82 5.07 8.13
N ASN A 23 -17.07 3.82 8.55
CA ASN A 23 -16.28 3.14 9.56
C ASN A 23 -14.86 2.81 9.07
N ASP A 24 -14.63 2.71 7.76
CA ASP A 24 -13.35 2.32 7.19
C ASP A 24 -12.39 3.50 7.00
N ARG A 25 -12.88 4.74 7.10
CA ARG A 25 -12.11 5.95 6.78
C ARG A 25 -10.77 6.01 7.50
N HIS A 26 -10.75 5.68 8.78
CA HIS A 26 -9.52 5.70 9.58
C HIS A 26 -8.49 4.67 9.12
N VAL A 27 -8.94 3.46 8.75
CA VAL A 27 -8.08 2.41 8.17
C VAL A 27 -7.53 2.87 6.83
N TYR A 28 -8.41 3.43 6.00
CA TYR A 28 -8.08 3.95 4.67
C TYR A 28 -7.04 5.08 4.70
N GLU A 29 -7.20 6.03 5.63
CA GLU A 29 -6.24 7.11 5.88
C GLU A 29 -4.86 6.56 6.30
N GLY A 30 -4.85 5.49 7.11
CA GLY A 30 -3.62 4.79 7.48
C GLY A 30 -2.89 4.21 6.27
N HIS A 31 -3.61 3.50 5.40
CA HIS A 31 -3.05 2.93 4.17
C HIS A 31 -2.52 4.00 3.21
N LEU A 32 -3.26 5.11 3.03
CA LEU A 32 -2.80 6.26 2.25
C LEU A 32 -1.51 6.87 2.81
N ALA A 33 -1.42 7.05 4.13
CA ALA A 33 -0.21 7.56 4.78
C ALA A 33 0.98 6.61 4.57
N ASN A 34 0.77 5.30 4.68
CA ASN A 34 1.82 4.32 4.45
C ASN A 34 2.26 4.27 2.98
N ALA A 35 1.32 4.38 2.03
CA ALA A 35 1.64 4.46 0.60
C ALA A 35 2.45 5.72 0.26
N ALA A 36 2.14 6.86 0.88
CA ALA A 36 2.92 8.09 0.73
C ALA A 36 4.37 7.94 1.26
N ILE A 37 4.56 7.23 2.38
CA ILE A 37 5.90 6.92 2.90
C ILE A 37 6.66 6.00 1.94
N MET A 38 6.00 4.96 1.40
CA MET A 38 6.62 4.07 0.40
C MET A 38 7.04 4.84 -0.86
N PHE A 39 6.21 5.80 -1.31
CA PHE A 39 6.54 6.68 -2.43
C PHE A 39 7.78 7.51 -2.14
N ALA A 40 7.86 8.12 -0.95
CA ALA A 40 9.03 8.88 -0.53
C ALA A 40 10.31 8.01 -0.50
N ILE A 41 10.23 6.77 -0.02
CA ILE A 41 11.36 5.83 -0.01
C ILE A 41 11.82 5.50 -1.44
N VAL A 42 10.87 5.17 -2.33
CA VAL A 42 11.17 4.80 -3.74
C VAL A 42 11.82 5.95 -4.50
N HIS A 43 11.34 7.18 -4.31
CA HIS A 43 11.84 8.36 -5.03
C HIS A 43 13.00 9.08 -4.33
N GLY A 44 13.16 8.89 -3.01
CA GLY A 44 14.20 9.51 -2.20
C GLY A 44 15.58 8.86 -2.33
N GLY A 45 15.70 7.76 -3.09
CA GLY A 45 16.94 7.01 -3.23
C GLY A 45 17.32 6.20 -1.99
N GLU A 46 16.35 5.94 -1.11
CA GLU A 46 16.55 5.11 0.07
C GLU A 46 16.80 3.63 -0.30
N PRO A 47 17.51 2.86 0.53
CA PRO A 47 17.80 1.47 0.23
C PRO A 47 16.54 0.61 0.20
N LEU A 48 16.53 -0.41 -0.66
CA LEU A 48 15.41 -1.36 -0.81
C LEU A 48 15.00 -2.04 0.51
N SER A 49 15.95 -2.21 1.45
CA SER A 49 15.66 -2.76 2.78
C SER A 49 14.63 -1.92 3.55
N ARG A 50 14.70 -0.58 3.42
CA ARG A 50 13.75 0.32 4.07
C ARG A 50 12.35 0.17 3.50
N LEU A 51 12.24 -0.03 2.19
CA LEU A 51 10.96 -0.31 1.54
C LEU A 51 10.38 -1.65 2.01
N LYS A 52 11.22 -2.69 2.14
CA LYS A 52 10.81 -4.01 2.65
C LYS A 52 10.30 -3.94 4.09
N GLU A 53 10.98 -3.20 4.97
CA GLU A 53 10.50 -2.93 6.33
C GLU A 53 9.13 -2.28 6.31
N LYS A 54 8.95 -1.26 5.46
CA LYS A 54 7.68 -0.55 5.37
C LYS A 54 6.54 -1.43 4.86
N ILE A 55 6.82 -2.33 3.93
CA ILE A 55 5.84 -3.32 3.44
C ILE A 55 5.48 -4.32 4.55
N ALA A 56 6.44 -4.73 5.38
CA ALA A 56 6.16 -5.61 6.51
C ALA A 56 5.26 -4.93 7.56
N GLU A 57 5.51 -3.66 7.87
CA GLU A 57 4.62 -2.86 8.73
C GLU A 57 3.21 -2.77 8.14
N GLU A 58 3.11 -2.49 6.84
CA GLU A 58 1.80 -2.33 6.18
C GLU A 58 1.02 -3.65 6.12
N ARG A 59 1.70 -4.77 5.85
CA ARG A 59 1.09 -6.10 5.87
C ARG A 59 0.49 -6.42 7.24
N HIS A 60 1.15 -5.99 8.32
CA HIS A 60 0.62 -6.14 9.65
C HIS A 60 -0.63 -5.27 9.89
N ASN A 61 -0.69 -4.05 9.33
CA ASN A 61 -1.88 -3.21 9.39
C ASN A 61 -3.10 -3.85 8.72
N TYR A 62 -2.93 -4.47 7.54
CA TYR A 62 -3.98 -5.26 6.88
C TYR A 62 -4.42 -6.47 7.72
N GLY A 63 -3.54 -7.01 8.58
CA GLY A 63 -3.90 -8.07 9.53
C GLY A 63 -4.72 -7.60 10.74
N TRP A 64 -4.71 -6.30 11.05
CA TRP A 64 -5.37 -5.71 12.23
C TRP A 64 -6.68 -5.00 11.92
N GLY A 65 -6.85 -4.54 10.68
CA GLY A 65 -8.07 -3.92 10.19
C GLY A 65 -8.27 -4.29 8.73
N TYR A 66 -9.52 -4.55 8.36
CA TYR A 66 -9.90 -4.82 6.98
C TYR A 66 -10.83 -3.71 6.47
N LEU A 67 -10.70 -3.39 5.18
CA LEU A 67 -11.61 -2.51 4.47
C LEU A 67 -12.79 -3.33 3.94
N GLN A 68 -14.00 -2.80 4.01
CA GLN A 68 -15.22 -3.51 3.65
C GLN A 68 -15.51 -3.43 2.15
N GLY A 69 -16.13 -4.50 1.64
CA GLY A 69 -16.67 -4.58 0.29
C GLY A 69 -15.61 -4.60 -0.80
N SER A 70 -16.05 -4.43 -2.05
CA SER A 70 -15.19 -4.56 -3.24
C SER A 70 -14.05 -3.55 -3.29
N ALA A 71 -14.24 -2.35 -2.74
CA ALA A 71 -13.18 -1.35 -2.65
C ALA A 71 -12.05 -1.82 -1.73
N GLY A 72 -12.40 -2.43 -0.58
CA GLY A 72 -11.42 -2.99 0.33
C GLY A 72 -10.63 -4.16 -0.27
N GLU A 73 -11.34 -5.08 -0.92
CA GLU A 73 -10.72 -6.21 -1.63
C GLU A 73 -9.77 -5.74 -2.74
N ALA A 74 -10.15 -4.70 -3.50
CA ALA A 74 -9.30 -4.14 -4.55
C ALA A 74 -8.03 -3.51 -3.98
N VAL A 75 -8.15 -2.74 -2.89
CA VAL A 75 -7.02 -2.12 -2.19
C VAL A 75 -6.05 -3.19 -1.66
N GLU A 76 -6.57 -4.21 -0.98
CA GLU A 76 -5.74 -5.30 -0.42
C GLU A 76 -5.05 -6.11 -1.53
N ALA A 77 -5.74 -6.39 -2.64
CA ALA A 77 -5.17 -7.08 -3.79
C ALA A 77 -4.05 -6.25 -4.45
N ALA A 78 -4.25 -4.94 -4.63
CA ALA A 78 -3.24 -4.04 -5.18
C ALA A 78 -2.01 -3.95 -4.27
N PHE A 79 -2.21 -3.86 -2.95
CA PHE A 79 -1.14 -3.93 -1.97
C PHE A 79 -0.37 -5.25 -2.08
N HIS A 80 -1.07 -6.40 -2.10
CA HIS A 80 -0.43 -7.71 -2.20
C HIS A 80 0.42 -7.85 -3.46
N LYS A 81 -0.08 -7.38 -4.60
CA LYS A 81 0.66 -7.37 -5.86
C LYS A 81 1.95 -6.56 -5.75
N PHE A 82 1.89 -5.38 -5.14
CA PHE A 82 3.05 -4.54 -4.89
C PHE A 82 4.03 -5.20 -3.90
N ALA A 83 3.53 -5.70 -2.77
CA ALA A 83 4.33 -6.34 -1.72
C ALA A 83 5.10 -7.55 -2.26
N THR A 84 4.43 -8.45 -2.98
CA THR A 84 5.06 -9.64 -3.57
C THR A 84 6.13 -9.29 -4.58
N LEU A 85 5.94 -8.22 -5.39
CA LEU A 85 6.98 -7.74 -6.28
C LEU A 85 8.25 -7.37 -5.49
N ILE A 86 8.11 -6.59 -4.42
CA ILE A 86 9.27 -6.12 -3.63
C ILE A 86 9.93 -7.25 -2.84
N GLU A 87 9.15 -8.18 -2.31
CA GLU A 87 9.65 -9.37 -1.60
C GLU A 87 10.49 -10.28 -2.53
N SER A 88 10.21 -10.27 -3.84
CA SER A 88 10.94 -11.09 -4.84
C SER A 88 12.27 -10.50 -5.32
N LEU A 89 12.59 -9.25 -4.97
CA LEU A 89 13.81 -8.53 -5.35
C LEU A 89 14.92 -8.69 -4.31
#